data_AF-A0A955J956-F1
#
_entry.id   AF-A0A955J956-F1
#
_cell.length_a   1.000
_cell.length_b   1.000
_cell.length_c   1.000
_cell.angle_alpha   90.00
_cell.angle_beta   90.00
_cell.angle_gamma   90.00
#
_symmetry.space_group_name_H-M   'P 1'
#
loop_
_entity.id
_entity.type
_entity.pdbx_description
1 polymer ?
#
loop_
_entity_poly.entity_id
_entity_poly.type
_entity_poly.pdbx_seq_one_letter_code
_entity_poly.pdbx_strand_id
1 'polypeptide(L)'
;LAETGVDGVTLARGAIGNPWIFRSCLELAAGRVPTPPSISEQREVLEAHRDLLLEIHGERGWLTPLRRHAVKYARHHPDGNAVRDAFGRAHAPEAFAAVLEQFYGSEYGVG
;
A
#
# COMPACT_ATOMS: atom_id res chain seq x y z
N LEU A 1 -24.62 16.69 -23.34
CA LEU A 1 -23.28 16.31 -23.84
C LEU A 1 -22.30 16.49 -22.69
N ALA A 2 -22.13 15.46 -21.87
CA ALA A 2 -21.14 15.44 -20.80
C ALA A 2 -20.13 14.36 -21.18
N GLU A 3 -19.26 14.73 -22.12
CA GLU A 3 -18.05 13.99 -22.42
C GLU A 3 -16.99 14.41 -21.41
N THR A 4 -16.75 13.57 -20.41
CA THR A 4 -15.39 13.38 -19.89
C THR A 4 -15.16 11.88 -19.78
N GLY A 5 -15.11 11.25 -20.96
CA GLY A 5 -14.27 10.07 -21.10
C GLY A 5 -12.83 10.49 -20.85
N VAL A 6 -12.12 9.70 -20.05
CA VAL A 6 -10.70 9.83 -19.68
C VAL A 6 -10.42 10.73 -18.48
N ASP A 7 -10.41 10.14 -17.28
CA ASP A 7 -9.58 10.65 -16.15
C ASP A 7 -9.14 9.56 -15.15
N GLY A 8 -9.56 8.30 -15.31
CA GLY A 8 -9.11 7.18 -14.46
C GLY A 8 -7.60 6.87 -14.57
N VAL A 9 -6.93 7.40 -15.60
CA VAL A 9 -5.50 7.14 -15.89
C VAL A 9 -4.60 8.30 -15.43
N THR A 10 -5.10 9.53 -15.30
CA THR A 10 -4.26 10.70 -14.94
C THR A 10 -4.01 10.80 -13.43
N LEU A 11 -4.87 10.19 -12.62
CA LEU A 11 -4.80 10.12 -11.15
C LEU A 11 -3.71 9.17 -10.60
N ALA A 12 -3.04 8.40 -11.47
CA ALA A 12 -2.03 7.43 -11.07
C ALA A 12 -0.71 8.07 -10.58
N ARG A 13 -0.36 9.29 -10.98
CA ARG A 13 0.96 9.88 -10.66
C ARG A 13 1.05 10.47 -9.24
N GLY A 14 -0.08 10.82 -8.61
CA GLY A 14 -0.13 11.27 -7.20
C GLY A 14 -0.30 10.13 -6.19
N ALA A 15 -0.82 8.98 -6.62
CA ALA A 15 -1.14 7.82 -5.78
C ALA A 15 0.06 6.92 -5.45
N ILE A 16 1.14 7.04 -6.24
CA ILE A 16 2.38 6.25 -6.14
C ILE A 16 3.06 6.38 -4.75
N GLY A 17 2.76 7.43 -3.98
CA GLY A 17 3.26 7.60 -2.61
C GLY A 17 2.22 7.36 -1.49
N ASN A 18 0.93 7.46 -1.76
CA ASN A 18 -0.13 7.38 -0.75
C ASN A 18 -1.44 6.83 -1.34
N PRO A 19 -1.66 5.52 -1.38
CA PRO A 19 -2.87 4.91 -1.92
C PRO A 19 -4.14 5.38 -1.19
N TRP A 20 -4.01 5.77 0.09
CA TRP A 20 -5.12 6.28 0.91
C TRP A 20 -5.44 7.77 0.66
N ILE A 21 -4.76 8.44 -0.27
CA ILE A 21 -5.02 9.86 -0.56
C ILE A 21 -6.43 10.08 -1.10
N PHE A 22 -6.97 9.14 -1.88
CA PHE A 22 -8.35 9.23 -2.40
C PHE A 22 -9.39 9.11 -1.30
N ARG A 23 -9.22 8.16 -0.38
CA ARG A 23 -10.06 8.05 0.81
C ARG A 23 -9.99 9.33 1.64
N SER A 24 -8.79 9.84 1.88
CA SER A 24 -8.58 11.08 2.64
C SER A 24 -9.29 12.27 2.00
N CYS A 25 -9.24 12.40 0.67
CA CYS A 25 -9.95 13.44 -0.07
C CYS A 25 -11.49 13.30 0.02
N LEU A 26 -12.01 12.07 -0.05
CA LEU A 26 -13.45 11.80 0.11
C LEU A 26 -13.95 12.08 1.52
N GLU A 27 -13.16 11.76 2.55
CA GLU A 27 -13.49 12.08 3.94
C GLU A 27 -13.54 13.60 4.14
N LEU A 28 -12.53 14.33 3.64
CA LEU A 28 -12.51 15.79 3.67
C LEU A 28 -13.69 16.42 2.91
N ALA A 29 -14.01 15.92 1.72
CA ALA A 29 -15.15 16.39 0.93
C ALA A 29 -16.50 16.14 1.64
N ALA A 30 -16.57 15.10 2.48
CA ALA A 30 -17.72 14.80 3.33
C ALA A 30 -17.70 15.56 4.68
N GLY A 31 -16.75 16.48 4.89
CA GLY A 31 -16.60 17.23 6.15
C GLY A 31 -16.08 16.39 7.32
N ARG A 32 -15.51 15.21 7.06
CA ARG A 32 -14.94 14.30 8.05
C ARG A 32 -13.42 14.47 8.13
N VAL A 33 -12.86 14.23 9.30
CA VAL A 33 -11.41 14.20 9.51
C VAL A 33 -10.87 12.89 8.93
N PRO A 34 -9.88 12.91 8.01
CA PRO A 34 -9.28 11.71 7.47
C PRO A 34 -8.75 10.81 8.57
N THR A 35 -9.27 9.59 8.61
CA THR A 35 -8.76 8.57 9.52
C THR A 35 -7.53 7.89 8.92
N PRO A 36 -6.47 7.63 9.71
CA PRO A 36 -5.35 6.82 9.23
C PRO A 36 -5.85 5.41 8.88
N PRO A 37 -5.26 4.75 7.87
CA PRO A 37 -5.68 3.41 7.49
C PRO A 37 -5.37 2.41 8.61
N SER A 38 -6.32 1.52 8.90
CA SER A 38 -6.10 0.40 9.81
C SER A 38 -5.05 -0.57 9.27
N ILE A 39 -4.50 -1.43 10.13
CA ILE A 39 -3.52 -2.46 9.73
C ILE A 39 -4.07 -3.35 8.62
N SER A 40 -5.33 -3.78 8.74
CA SER A 40 -6.01 -4.61 7.74
C SER A 40 -6.11 -3.88 6.39
N GLU A 41 -6.52 -2.61 6.39
CA GLU A 41 -6.58 -1.81 5.16
C GLU A 41 -5.20 -1.56 4.56
N GLN A 42 -4.16 -1.47 5.40
CA GLN A 42 -2.79 -1.38 4.90
C GLN A 42 -2.34 -2.68 4.21
N ARG A 43 -2.70 -3.84 4.77
CA ARG A 43 -2.45 -5.15 4.17
C ARG A 43 -3.12 -5.32 2.83
N GLU A 44 -4.42 -5.06 2.77
CA GLU A 44 -5.22 -5.20 1.55
C GLU A 44 -4.62 -4.39 0.39
N VAL A 45 -4.16 -3.17 0.67
CA VAL A 45 -3.51 -2.31 -0.32
C VAL A 45 -2.15 -2.87 -0.78
N LEU A 46 -1.35 -3.41 0.14
CA LEU A 46 -0.07 -4.05 -0.21
C LEU A 46 -0.27 -5.29 -1.09
N GLU A 47 -1.27 -6.11 -0.77
CA GLU A 47 -1.63 -7.32 -1.54
C GLU A 47 -2.22 -6.96 -2.91
N ALA A 48 -3.14 -6.00 -2.98
CA ALA A 48 -3.68 -5.54 -4.27
C ALA A 48 -2.58 -4.94 -5.17
N HIS A 49 -1.61 -4.22 -4.61
CA HIS A 49 -0.49 -3.68 -5.38
C HIS A 49 0.48 -4.79 -5.82
N ARG A 50 0.69 -5.82 -5.01
CA ARG A 50 1.43 -7.01 -5.43
C ARG A 50 0.76 -7.65 -6.65
N ASP A 51 -0.54 -7.89 -6.58
CA ASP A 51 -1.29 -8.59 -7.63
C ASP A 51 -1.25 -7.80 -8.96
N LEU A 52 -1.39 -6.47 -8.89
CA LEU A 52 -1.23 -5.60 -10.04
C LEU A 52 0.19 -5.66 -10.64
N LEU A 53 1.23 -5.68 -9.81
CA LEU A 53 2.61 -5.77 -10.29
C LEU A 53 2.95 -7.17 -10.84
N LEU A 54 2.32 -8.22 -10.31
CA LEU A 54 2.38 -9.57 -10.88
C LEU A 54 1.75 -9.61 -12.27
N GLU A 55 0.60 -8.97 -12.46
CA GLU A 55 -0.06 -8.86 -13.77
C GLU A 55 0.81 -8.10 -14.79
N ILE A 56 1.41 -6.98 -14.39
CA ILE A 56 2.18 -6.10 -15.29
C ILE A 56 3.60 -6.64 -15.56
N HIS A 57 4.30 -7.14 -14.55
CA HIS A 57 5.72 -7.48 -14.62
C HIS A 57 6.01 -8.98 -14.49
N GLY A 58 5.02 -9.79 -14.15
CA GLY A 58 5.19 -11.22 -13.90
C GLY A 58 5.98 -11.55 -12.63
N GLU A 59 6.09 -12.85 -12.36
CA GLU A 59 6.73 -13.43 -11.15
C GLU A 59 8.14 -12.92 -10.85
N ARG A 60 8.91 -12.56 -11.89
CA ARG A 60 10.32 -12.14 -11.74
C ARG A 60 10.48 -10.64 -11.53
N GLY A 61 9.46 -9.83 -11.82
CA GLY A 61 9.59 -8.38 -11.92
C GLY A 61 8.83 -7.57 -10.87
N TRP A 62 7.89 -8.18 -10.13
CA TRP A 62 6.98 -7.46 -9.23
C TRP A 62 7.62 -6.98 -7.92
N LEU A 63 8.58 -7.76 -7.37
CA LEU A 63 9.02 -7.58 -5.99
C LEU A 63 9.81 -6.28 -5.78
N THR A 64 10.73 -5.95 -6.69
CA THR A 64 11.56 -4.74 -6.57
C THR A 64 10.75 -3.45 -6.55
N PRO A 65 9.83 -3.20 -7.51
CA PRO A 65 8.97 -2.02 -7.45
C PRO A 65 8.06 -2.05 -6.22
N LEU A 66 7.41 -3.17 -5.89
CA LEU A 66 6.53 -3.25 -4.72
C LEU A 66 7.26 -2.88 -3.42
N ARG A 67 8.45 -3.43 -3.21
CA ARG A 67 9.27 -3.17 -2.01
C ARG A 67 9.57 -1.69 -1.83
N ARG A 68 9.85 -0.96 -2.92
CA ARG A 68 10.06 0.50 -2.88
C ARG A 68 8.81 1.26 -2.44
N HIS A 69 7.63 0.77 -2.81
CA HIS A 69 6.36 1.33 -2.35
C HIS A 69 6.07 0.95 -0.90
N ALA A 70 6.27 -0.31 -0.51
CA ALA A 70 6.05 -0.79 0.85
C ALA A 70 6.89 -0.03 1.89
N VAL A 71 8.15 0.26 1.58
CA VAL A 71 9.04 1.13 2.39
C VAL A 71 8.42 2.53 2.61
N LYS A 72 7.73 3.09 1.61
CA LYS A 72 7.05 4.39 1.75
C LYS A 72 5.74 4.27 2.53
N TYR A 73 5.02 3.16 2.36
CA TYR A 73 3.74 2.91 3.04
C TYR A 73 3.92 2.67 4.53
N ALA A 74 5.07 2.15 4.95
CA ALA A 74 5.44 1.94 6.34
C ALA A 74 5.23 3.17 7.25
N ARG A 75 5.24 4.40 6.72
CA ARG A 75 4.97 5.62 7.51
C ARG A 75 3.57 5.67 8.15
N HIS A 76 2.62 4.88 7.65
CA HIS A 76 1.26 4.80 8.19
C HIS A 76 1.10 3.68 9.22
N HIS A 77 2.12 2.83 9.36
CA HIS A 77 2.13 1.75 10.32
C HIS A 77 2.55 2.29 11.71
N PRO A 78 1.97 1.81 12.83
CA PRO A 78 2.38 2.21 14.18
C PRO A 78 3.88 1.99 14.43
N ASP A 79 4.41 0.84 14.00
CA ASP A 79 5.84 0.51 14.04
C ASP A 79 6.61 0.90 12.76
N GLY A 80 6.35 2.09 12.22
CA GLY A 80 6.76 2.46 10.86
C GLY A 80 8.25 2.30 10.55
N ASN A 81 9.15 2.59 11.50
CA ASN A 81 10.59 2.40 11.29
C ASN A 81 10.98 0.92 11.15
N ALA A 82 10.42 0.06 12.00
CA ALA A 82 10.70 -1.38 11.97
C ALA A 82 10.19 -2.01 10.67
N VAL A 83 8.97 -1.65 10.26
CA VAL A 83 8.37 -2.11 9.01
C VAL A 83 9.16 -1.63 7.79
N ARG A 84 9.57 -0.35 7.79
CA ARG A 84 10.38 0.23 6.71
C ARG A 84 11.67 -0.55 6.52
N ASP A 85 12.36 -0.85 7.61
CA ASP A 85 13.63 -1.58 7.58
C ASP A 85 13.43 -3.05 7.20
N ALA A 86 12.33 -3.68 7.65
CA ALA A 86 11.96 -5.06 7.30
C ALA A 86 11.69 -5.20 5.78
N PHE A 87 10.81 -4.36 5.21
CA PHE A 87 10.62 -4.32 3.76
C PHE A 87 11.91 -3.93 3.03
N GLY A 88 12.72 -3.04 3.60
CA GLY A 88 14.03 -2.68 3.05
C GLY A 88 14.94 -3.87 2.79
N ARG A 89 14.83 -4.95 3.58
CA ARG A 89 15.63 -6.18 3.47
C ARG A 89 14.92 -7.36 2.79
N ALA A 90 13.63 -7.24 2.48
CA ALA A 90 12.82 -8.32 1.90
C ALA A 90 13.10 -8.52 0.40
N HIS A 91 14.24 -9.14 0.06
CA HIS A 91 14.68 -9.36 -1.33
C HIS A 91 14.17 -10.66 -1.97
N ALA A 92 13.31 -11.40 -1.29
CA ALA A 92 12.66 -12.61 -1.79
C ALA A 92 11.14 -12.57 -1.54
N PRO A 93 10.30 -13.21 -2.38
CA PRO A 93 8.86 -13.30 -2.19
C PRO A 93 8.46 -13.77 -0.79
N GLU A 94 9.13 -14.80 -0.29
CA GLU A 94 8.87 -15.41 1.02
C GLU A 94 9.23 -14.44 2.15
N ALA A 95 10.31 -13.67 1.97
CA ALA A 95 10.68 -12.63 2.93
C ALA A 95 9.65 -11.49 2.95
N PHE A 96 9.09 -11.12 1.80
CA PHE A 96 8.02 -10.11 1.74
C PHE A 96 6.75 -10.61 2.43
N ALA A 97 6.35 -11.86 2.17
CA ALA A 97 5.22 -12.50 2.84
C ALA A 97 5.42 -12.59 4.36
N ALA A 98 6.62 -12.92 4.83
CA ALA A 98 6.94 -12.94 6.25
C ALA A 98 6.77 -11.57 6.92
N VAL A 99 7.11 -10.48 6.24
CA VAL A 99 6.86 -9.11 6.74
C VAL A 99 5.36 -8.83 6.85
N LEU A 100 4.55 -9.26 5.88
CA LEU A 100 3.09 -9.13 5.96
C LEU A 100 2.51 -9.91 7.14
N GLU A 101 2.94 -11.14 7.39
CA GLU A 101 2.44 -11.90 8.53
C GLU A 101 2.88 -11.29 9.87
N GLN A 102 4.13 -10.83 9.97
CA GLN A 102 4.67 -10.27 11.21
C GLN A 102 4.00 -8.95 11.61
N PHE A 103 3.82 -8.04 10.65
CA PHE A 103 3.39 -6.65 10.95
C PHE A 103 1.95 -6.37 10.53
N TYR A 104 1.38 -7.19 9.65
CA TYR A 104 0.05 -6.99 9.11
C TYR A 104 -0.85 -8.23 9.29
N GLY A 105 -0.44 -9.22 10.09
CA GLY A 105 -1.25 -10.38 10.44
C GLY A 105 -2.46 -10.01 11.31
N SER A 106 -3.47 -10.90 11.38
CA SER A 106 -4.65 -10.71 12.24
C SER A 106 -4.30 -10.57 13.72
N GLU A 107 -3.18 -11.18 14.13
CA GLU A 107 -2.68 -11.18 15.51
C GLU A 107 -1.78 -9.98 15.83
N TYR A 108 -1.55 -9.07 14.88
CA TYR A 108 -0.71 -7.90 15.11
C TYR A 108 -1.31 -7.02 16.21
N GLY A 109 -0.53 -6.76 17.27
CA GLY A 109 -0.94 -5.92 18.41
C GLY A 109 -1.85 -6.60 19.42
N VAL A 110 -2.04 -7.92 19.35
CA VAL A 110 -2.83 -8.72 20.33
C VAL A 110 -1.96 -9.17 21.53
N GLY A 111 -0.77 -8.60 21.69
CA GLY A 111 0.20 -8.91 22.76
C GLY A 111 0.36 -7.82 23.80
#